data_AF-A0A6P8YXE9-F1
#
_entry.id   AF-A0A6P8YXE9-F1
#
_cell.length_a   1.000
_cell.length_b   1.000
_cell.length_c   1.000
_cell.angle_alpha   90.00
_cell.angle_beta   90.00
_cell.angle_gamma   90.00
#
_symmetry.space_group_name_H-M   'P 1'
#
loop_
_entity.id
_entity.type
_entity.pdbx_description
1 polymer ?
#
loop_
_entity_poly.entity_id
_entity_poly.type
_entity_poly.pdbx_seq_one_letter_code
_entity_poly.pdbx_strand_id
1 'polypeptide(L)'
;MKQFYRLMTTVRNPGNPKDQQVTTDIASDYIVVARHGQFYVVQVRGDGGGPPVSEDSLTGRLASILAEPVPASSAAPIGLLTTLRRDKWAEARQHLREDPVNRTSLDAIEGSLFILCLDSPITTAFNSSRALPARGHAVEGRDETNMAHQMLHGGGSKANSGNRWFDKTIQLVISSDGVCGLCYEHSAAEGMAVIQLMEKMLSEATNPAVAAVTEAPRSPPAVVANPPPRLLGWNVDSVTRAHLQEAAKAVDSMIDDLDFYVYRFTEYGKEFMKSCKCSPDAYIQLALQLAYIRLFGKPTATYESGSLRRFDHGRVDAIRGASCEAWQWAAAMLQQKQQAASPIAVPPLDTTSGGDEKKVTFVLYDDNQKRELFRAAIKKQTDVMVQNILGHGIDNHLLGLREVAKELGEPVPELFTDESYRVANHFALSTSQVPTTTDSFMGYGPVVPDGYGASYNPKADSIVFCLSSFHSAETTSTAAFARALERSLQDMRTLLQEAPPPPTPSPTPSHGDALDLK
;
A
#
# COMPACT_ATOMS: atom_id res chain seq x y z
N MET A 1 15.37 -12.21 -6.45
CA MET A 1 15.48 -12.01 -4.97
C MET A 1 16.14 -10.68 -4.56
N LYS A 2 16.64 -9.84 -5.49
CA LYS A 2 17.40 -8.61 -5.18
C LYS A 2 16.71 -7.64 -4.20
N GLN A 3 15.38 -7.54 -4.22
CA GLN A 3 14.62 -6.69 -3.30
C GLN A 3 14.83 -7.04 -1.82
N PHE A 4 14.99 -8.33 -1.47
CA PHE A 4 15.21 -8.74 -0.07
C PHE A 4 16.54 -8.23 0.48
N TYR A 5 17.59 -8.25 -0.34
CA TYR A 5 18.93 -7.76 0.04
C TYR A 5 18.97 -6.25 0.25
N ARG A 6 17.96 -5.50 -0.19
CA ARG A 6 17.87 -4.05 -0.05
C ARG A 6 17.18 -3.61 1.24
N LEU A 7 16.35 -4.46 1.85
CA LEU A 7 15.48 -4.08 2.98
C LEU A 7 16.27 -3.51 4.18
N MET A 8 17.46 -4.05 4.46
CA MET A 8 18.27 -3.67 5.63
C MET A 8 19.53 -2.88 5.29
N THR A 9 19.77 -2.59 4.01
CA THR A 9 21.03 -2.01 3.51
C THR A 9 20.81 -0.75 2.69
N THR A 10 19.55 -0.35 2.51
CA THR A 10 19.18 0.79 1.68
C THR A 10 18.66 1.95 2.52
N VAL A 11 18.99 3.16 2.09
CA VAL A 11 18.38 4.41 2.54
C VAL A 11 18.13 5.31 1.33
N ARG A 12 17.10 6.15 1.39
CA ARG A 12 16.80 7.13 0.35
C ARG A 12 17.33 8.50 0.75
N ASN A 13 18.43 8.92 0.16
CA ASN A 13 18.99 10.24 0.42
C ASN A 13 18.27 11.29 -0.43
N PRO A 14 17.79 12.40 0.16
CA PRO A 14 17.16 13.48 -0.61
C PRO A 14 18.18 14.17 -1.51
N GLY A 15 17.74 14.59 -2.68
CA GLY A 15 18.58 15.32 -3.63
C GLY A 15 17.78 16.30 -4.48
N ASN A 16 18.46 17.34 -4.95
CA ASN A 16 17.90 18.34 -5.85
C ASN A 16 18.74 18.33 -7.15
N PRO A 17 18.17 17.94 -8.31
CA PRO A 17 16.74 17.75 -8.58
C PRO A 17 16.18 16.34 -8.28
N LYS A 18 17.02 15.36 -7.93
CA LYS A 18 16.62 13.96 -7.80
C LYS A 18 17.23 13.29 -6.57
N ASP A 19 16.40 12.54 -5.84
CA ASP A 19 16.84 11.68 -4.74
C ASP A 19 17.73 10.52 -5.21
N GLN A 20 18.49 9.96 -4.27
CA GLN A 20 19.37 8.83 -4.52
C GLN A 20 19.06 7.67 -3.58
N GLN A 21 18.91 6.48 -4.16
CA GLN A 21 18.90 5.25 -3.40
C GLN A 21 20.35 4.85 -3.10
N VAL A 22 20.74 4.88 -1.83
CA VAL A 22 22.08 4.46 -1.39
C VAL A 22 21.95 3.07 -0.77
N THR A 23 22.64 2.09 -1.35
CA THR A 23 22.68 0.71 -0.86
C THR A 23 24.11 0.34 -0.47
N THR A 24 24.30 -0.22 0.72
CA THR A 24 25.60 -0.71 1.18
C THR A 24 25.73 -2.23 1.01
N ASP A 25 26.93 -2.71 0.68
CA ASP A 25 27.20 -4.15 0.57
C ASP A 25 27.40 -4.82 1.94
N ILE A 26 27.76 -4.02 2.96
CA ILE A 26 27.99 -4.48 4.32
C ILE A 26 26.79 -4.07 5.17
N ALA A 27 26.13 -5.06 5.75
CA ALA A 27 25.09 -4.87 6.74
C ALA A 27 25.73 -4.43 8.06
N SER A 28 25.17 -3.40 8.69
CA SER A 28 25.62 -2.91 9.99
C SER A 28 25.36 -3.93 11.11
N ASP A 29 26.02 -3.74 12.25
CA ASP A 29 25.89 -4.55 13.46
C ASP A 29 25.01 -3.88 14.53
N TYR A 30 24.38 -2.75 14.20
CA TYR A 30 23.47 -1.99 15.07
C TYR A 30 22.16 -1.59 14.37
N ILE A 31 21.17 -1.29 15.20
CA ILE A 31 19.92 -0.61 14.81
C ILE A 31 19.90 0.80 15.39
N VAL A 32 19.00 1.63 14.91
CA VAL A 32 18.64 2.88 15.59
C VAL A 32 17.28 2.71 16.26
N VAL A 33 17.17 3.12 17.52
CA VAL A 33 15.91 3.18 18.25
C VAL A 33 15.46 4.63 18.34
N ALA A 34 14.23 4.93 17.94
CA ALA A 34 13.61 6.24 18.06
C ALA A 34 12.64 6.24 19.25
N ARG A 35 12.80 7.19 20.18
CA ARG A 35 11.87 7.40 21.29
C ARG A 35 11.72 8.90 21.56
N HIS A 36 10.48 9.39 21.59
CA HIS A 36 10.16 10.82 21.80
C HIS A 36 10.98 11.78 20.91
N GLY A 37 11.20 11.39 19.65
CA GLY A 37 11.97 12.19 18.68
C GLY A 37 13.48 12.22 18.92
N GLN A 38 13.99 11.41 19.86
CA GLN A 38 15.41 11.16 20.08
C GLN A 38 15.82 9.83 19.45
N PHE A 39 17.08 9.72 19.04
CA PHE A 39 17.60 8.55 18.32
C PHE A 39 18.79 7.96 19.05
N TYR A 40 18.80 6.64 19.21
CA TYR A 40 19.80 5.89 19.96
C TYR A 40 20.40 4.81 19.07
N VAL A 41 21.73 4.73 19.00
CA VAL A 41 22.41 3.59 18.40
C VAL A 41 22.41 2.44 19.40
N VAL A 42 21.86 1.30 18.97
CA VAL A 42 21.77 0.08 19.76
C VAL A 42 22.44 -1.05 19.01
N GLN A 43 23.54 -1.54 19.58
CA GLN A 43 24.24 -2.69 19.04
C GLN A 43 23.31 -3.91 19.06
N VAL A 44 23.31 -4.74 18.01
CA VAL A 44 22.50 -5.98 17.95
C VAL A 44 23.33 -7.22 17.61
N ARG A 45 24.61 -7.04 17.30
CA ARG A 45 25.60 -8.11 17.11
C ARG A 45 26.86 -7.80 17.92
N GLY A 46 27.64 -8.83 18.25
CA GLY A 46 28.96 -8.64 18.88
C GLY A 46 29.93 -7.85 17.98
N ASP A 47 30.99 -7.32 18.58
CA ASP A 47 32.01 -6.51 17.88
C ASP A 47 32.51 -7.16 16.60
N GLY A 48 32.71 -6.35 15.54
CA GLY A 48 33.19 -6.82 14.24
C GLY A 48 32.19 -7.69 13.47
N GLY A 49 30.88 -7.57 13.77
CA GLY A 49 29.85 -8.37 13.12
C GLY A 49 29.75 -9.81 13.65
N GLY A 50 30.02 -10.01 14.94
CA GLY A 50 29.88 -11.28 15.65
C GLY A 50 28.44 -11.82 15.72
N PRO A 51 28.17 -12.84 16.57
CA PRO A 51 26.83 -13.39 16.71
C PRO A 51 25.82 -12.34 17.21
N PRO A 52 24.52 -12.53 16.96
CA PRO A 52 23.47 -11.69 17.56
C PRO A 52 23.60 -11.65 19.08
N VAL A 53 23.34 -10.48 19.67
CA VAL A 53 23.27 -10.35 21.13
C VAL A 53 22.07 -11.12 21.69
N SER A 54 22.16 -11.55 22.94
CA SER A 54 21.04 -12.26 23.58
C SER A 54 19.81 -11.36 23.76
N GLU A 55 18.64 -11.98 23.80
CA GLU A 55 17.38 -11.29 24.04
C GLU A 55 17.37 -10.53 25.37
N ASP A 56 17.93 -11.10 26.44
CA ASP A 56 18.04 -10.43 27.74
C ASP A 56 18.93 -9.17 27.66
N SER A 57 20.01 -9.22 26.88
CA SER A 57 20.89 -8.06 26.67
C SER A 57 20.19 -6.97 25.85
N LEU A 58 19.49 -7.36 24.78
CA LEU A 58 18.69 -6.43 23.98
C LEU A 58 17.56 -5.80 24.81
N THR A 59 16.89 -6.60 25.64
CA THR A 59 15.84 -6.14 26.56
C THR A 59 16.39 -5.15 27.57
N GLY A 60 17.55 -5.44 28.19
CA GLY A 60 18.21 -4.50 29.10
C GLY A 60 18.58 -3.19 28.43
N ARG A 61 19.05 -3.23 27.17
CA ARG A 61 19.33 -2.03 26.35
C ARG A 61 18.07 -1.22 26.07
N LEU A 62 16.99 -1.85 25.60
CA LEU A 62 15.72 -1.17 25.34
C LEU A 62 15.08 -0.62 26.63
N ALA A 63 15.14 -1.37 27.73
CA ALA A 63 14.68 -0.94 29.05
C ALA A 63 15.44 0.30 29.53
N SER A 64 16.75 0.39 29.28
CA SER A 64 17.53 1.60 29.61
C SER A 64 17.06 2.83 28.82
N ILE A 65 16.73 2.68 27.53
CA ILE A 65 16.16 3.76 26.72
C ILE A 65 14.78 4.16 27.26
N LEU A 66 13.94 3.19 27.64
CA LEU A 66 12.60 3.45 28.22
C LEU A 66 12.66 4.11 29.59
N ALA A 67 13.71 3.86 30.37
CA ALA A 67 13.94 4.47 31.67
C ALA A 67 14.45 5.92 31.59
N GLU A 68 14.96 6.36 30.43
CA GLU A 68 15.34 7.77 30.25
C GLU A 68 14.12 8.69 30.43
N PRO A 69 14.30 9.86 31.08
CA PRO A 69 13.22 10.82 31.23
C PRO A 69 12.76 11.29 29.84
N VAL A 70 11.46 11.53 29.71
CA VAL A 70 10.91 12.16 28.50
C VAL A 70 11.68 13.48 28.28
N PRO A 71 12.23 13.71 27.09
CA PRO A 71 13.02 14.92 26.82
C PRO A 71 12.22 16.17 27.18
N ALA A 72 12.89 17.18 27.72
CA ALA A 72 12.29 18.49 27.92
C ALA A 72 11.75 19.02 26.57
N SER A 73 10.77 19.92 26.59
CA SER A 73 10.18 20.53 25.39
C SER A 73 11.18 21.20 24.43
N SER A 74 12.44 21.37 24.86
CA SER A 74 13.56 21.88 24.06
C SER A 74 14.24 20.86 23.15
N ALA A 75 13.97 19.56 23.30
CA ALA A 75 14.58 18.54 22.44
C ALA A 75 13.96 18.60 21.03
N ALA A 76 14.79 18.89 20.03
CA ALA A 76 14.32 19.08 18.67
C ALA A 76 13.97 17.74 18.01
N PRO A 77 12.75 17.57 17.47
CA PRO A 77 12.35 16.34 16.78
C PRO A 77 12.91 16.31 15.35
N ILE A 78 14.23 16.09 15.22
CA ILE A 78 14.96 16.16 13.94
C ILE A 78 14.38 15.23 12.88
N GLY A 79 13.79 14.11 13.28
CA GLY A 79 13.08 13.19 12.38
C GLY A 79 11.99 13.85 11.53
N LEU A 80 11.35 14.93 12.03
CA LEU A 80 10.34 15.68 11.27
C LEU A 80 10.86 16.22 9.94
N LEU A 81 12.15 16.56 9.85
CA LEU A 81 12.71 17.11 8.63
C LEU A 81 12.58 16.15 7.43
N THR A 82 12.53 14.84 7.68
CA THR A 82 12.31 13.82 6.64
C THR A 82 10.89 13.80 6.06
N THR A 83 9.94 14.55 6.66
CA THR A 83 8.57 14.74 6.16
C THR A 83 8.44 15.89 5.16
N LEU A 84 9.47 16.75 5.05
CA LEU A 84 9.46 17.86 4.10
C LEU A 84 9.36 17.33 2.66
N ARG A 85 8.86 18.19 1.77
CA ARG A 85 9.01 17.98 0.33
C ARG A 85 10.48 17.71 -0.01
N ARG A 86 10.73 16.86 -1.00
CA ARG A 86 12.07 16.29 -1.24
C ARG A 86 13.14 17.34 -1.57
N ASP A 87 12.77 18.39 -2.30
CA ASP A 87 13.60 19.56 -2.57
C ASP A 87 13.99 20.31 -1.28
N LYS A 88 13.02 20.55 -0.41
CA LYS A 88 13.23 21.19 0.90
C LYS A 88 13.98 20.32 1.89
N TRP A 89 13.73 19.01 1.89
CA TRP A 89 14.50 18.08 2.70
C TRP A 89 15.95 18.00 2.21
N ALA A 90 16.21 18.05 0.90
CA ALA A 90 17.57 18.09 0.38
C ALA A 90 18.35 19.32 0.90
N GLU A 91 17.73 20.50 0.85
CA GLU A 91 18.27 21.76 1.41
C GLU A 91 18.54 21.63 2.92
N ALA A 92 17.56 21.19 3.69
CA ALA A 92 17.67 21.04 5.13
C ALA A 92 18.72 19.98 5.55
N ARG A 93 18.79 18.86 4.83
CA ARG A 93 19.79 17.82 5.09
C ARG A 93 21.21 18.31 4.76
N GLN A 94 21.38 19.07 3.68
CA GLN A 94 22.68 19.66 3.36
C GLN A 94 23.18 20.55 4.50
N HIS A 95 22.32 21.44 5.00
CA HIS A 95 22.63 22.29 6.15
C HIS A 95 23.02 21.47 7.40
N LEU A 96 22.25 20.43 7.74
CA LEU A 96 22.59 19.55 8.87
C LEU A 96 23.98 18.93 8.73
N ARG A 97 24.41 18.55 7.53
CA ARG A 97 25.71 17.89 7.31
C ARG A 97 26.92 18.81 7.49
N GLU A 98 26.73 20.13 7.52
CA GLU A 98 27.81 21.09 7.72
C GLU A 98 28.38 21.00 9.15
N ASP A 99 27.54 20.66 10.12
CA ASP A 99 27.96 20.42 11.50
C ASP A 99 28.50 18.98 11.69
N PRO A 100 29.71 18.79 12.25
CA PRO A 100 30.30 17.46 12.43
C PRO A 100 29.48 16.51 13.32
N VAL A 101 28.82 17.02 14.36
CA VAL A 101 28.01 16.21 15.30
C VAL A 101 26.77 15.70 14.58
N ASN A 102 26.05 16.60 13.90
CA ASN A 102 24.89 16.26 13.09
C ASN A 102 25.23 15.25 11.98
N ARG A 103 26.36 15.44 11.30
CA ARG A 103 26.83 14.53 10.26
C ARG A 103 27.08 13.12 10.81
N THR A 104 27.74 12.99 11.97
CA THR A 104 27.93 11.68 12.61
C THR A 104 26.60 11.02 12.99
N SER A 105 25.62 11.80 13.44
CA SER A 105 24.26 11.29 13.73
C SER A 105 23.51 10.84 12.46
N LEU A 106 23.61 11.60 11.37
CA LEU A 106 23.06 11.24 10.06
C LEU A 106 23.69 9.94 9.54
N ASP A 107 25.01 9.84 9.54
CA ASP A 107 25.73 8.66 9.07
C ASP A 107 25.35 7.40 9.88
N ALA A 108 25.10 7.55 11.19
CA ALA A 108 24.63 6.46 12.04
C ALA A 108 23.20 6.02 11.68
N ILE A 109 22.28 6.95 11.43
CA ILE A 109 20.91 6.60 11.03
C ILE A 109 20.90 5.92 9.65
N GLU A 110 21.60 6.51 8.68
CA GLU A 110 21.72 6.01 7.32
C GLU A 110 22.37 4.61 7.30
N GLY A 111 23.40 4.40 8.12
CA GLY A 111 24.13 3.14 8.23
C GLY A 111 23.46 2.05 9.07
N SER A 112 22.41 2.34 9.85
CA SER A 112 21.71 1.34 10.67
C SER A 112 21.07 0.21 9.85
N LEU A 113 20.75 -0.95 10.45
CA LEU A 113 19.99 -2.00 9.74
C LEU A 113 18.55 -1.57 9.46
N PHE A 114 17.86 -1.10 10.49
CA PHE A 114 16.50 -0.57 10.46
C PHE A 114 16.30 0.34 11.67
N ILE A 115 15.15 1.02 11.72
CA ILE A 115 14.76 1.82 12.89
C ILE A 115 13.66 1.12 13.67
N LEU A 116 13.79 1.07 14.99
CA LEU A 116 12.72 0.68 15.90
C LEU A 116 12.14 1.93 16.57
N CYS A 117 10.89 2.25 16.27
CA CYS A 117 10.17 3.39 16.83
C CYS A 117 9.36 2.95 18.04
N LEU A 118 9.75 3.42 19.23
CA LEU A 118 9.03 3.24 20.47
C LEU A 118 8.06 4.42 20.65
N ASP A 119 6.81 4.17 20.29
CA ASP A 119 5.78 5.19 20.17
C ASP A 119 4.95 5.35 21.44
N SER A 120 4.35 6.54 21.58
CA SER A 120 3.24 6.77 22.48
C SER A 120 1.89 6.61 21.74
N PRO A 121 0.79 6.30 22.44
CA PRO A 121 -0.53 6.27 21.84
C PRO A 121 -0.87 7.63 21.25
N ILE A 122 -1.57 7.64 20.11
CA ILE A 122 -2.05 8.88 19.48
C ILE A 122 -3.52 9.11 19.84
N THR A 123 -3.97 10.36 19.63
CA THR A 123 -5.38 10.72 19.81
C THR A 123 -6.30 9.79 19.00
N THR A 124 -7.49 9.48 19.53
CA THR A 124 -8.51 8.72 18.80
C THR A 124 -9.20 9.55 17.71
N ALA A 125 -9.09 10.88 17.80
CA ALA A 125 -9.69 11.82 16.86
C ALA A 125 -8.77 12.06 15.66
N PHE A 126 -9.02 11.32 14.58
CA PHE A 126 -8.55 11.64 13.23
C PHE A 126 -9.73 11.98 12.34
N ASN A 127 -9.47 12.69 11.25
CA ASN A 127 -10.38 13.18 10.21
C ASN A 127 -11.06 12.07 9.36
N SER A 128 -11.39 10.91 9.95
CA SER A 128 -12.14 9.85 9.27
C SER A 128 -13.64 10.07 9.43
N SER A 129 -14.31 10.51 8.36
CA SER A 129 -15.77 10.43 8.28
C SER A 129 -16.16 8.97 8.07
N ARG A 130 -16.37 8.21 9.16
CA ARG A 130 -16.81 6.80 9.07
C ARG A 130 -18.14 6.70 8.30
N ALA A 131 -18.08 6.12 7.11
CA ALA A 131 -19.26 5.83 6.29
C ALA A 131 -20.04 4.60 6.74
N LEU A 132 -19.31 3.62 7.29
CA LEU A 132 -19.79 2.30 7.67
C LEU A 132 -19.30 2.01 9.10
N PRO A 133 -20.00 1.17 9.87
CA PRO A 133 -19.53 0.74 11.18
C PRO A 133 -18.15 0.08 11.08
N ALA A 134 -17.25 0.37 12.02
CA ALA A 134 -16.00 -0.37 12.12
C ALA A 134 -16.31 -1.85 12.42
N ARG A 135 -15.93 -2.75 11.51
CA ARG A 135 -16.11 -4.21 11.62
C ARG A 135 -14.81 -4.95 11.94
N GLY A 136 -13.73 -4.21 12.19
CA GLY A 136 -12.40 -4.75 12.45
C GLY A 136 -12.00 -4.74 13.91
N HIS A 137 -10.71 -4.94 14.15
CA HIS A 137 -10.13 -4.94 15.48
C HIS A 137 -10.16 -3.54 16.12
N ALA A 138 -10.26 -3.50 17.44
CA ALA A 138 -10.11 -2.27 18.22
C ALA A 138 -9.34 -2.55 19.51
N VAL A 139 -8.42 -1.66 19.85
CA VAL A 139 -7.60 -1.71 21.08
C VAL A 139 -7.72 -0.36 21.78
N GLU A 140 -8.09 -0.35 23.06
CA GLU A 140 -8.18 0.87 23.88
C GLU A 140 -8.98 2.01 23.22
N GLY A 141 -10.04 1.69 22.48
CA GLY A 141 -10.88 2.67 21.77
C GLY A 141 -10.34 3.16 20.42
N ARG A 142 -9.20 2.64 19.97
CA ARG A 142 -8.59 2.87 18.66
C ARG A 142 -9.04 1.79 17.68
N ASP A 143 -9.62 2.18 16.56
CA ASP A 143 -9.93 1.24 15.46
C ASP A 143 -8.74 1.08 14.52
N GLU A 144 -8.85 0.16 13.56
CA GLU A 144 -7.82 -0.10 12.56
C GLU A 144 -7.45 1.13 11.72
N THR A 145 -8.41 2.02 11.46
CA THR A 145 -8.16 3.29 10.76
C THR A 145 -7.22 4.17 11.57
N ASN A 146 -7.52 4.37 12.85
CA ASN A 146 -6.66 5.13 13.76
C ASN A 146 -5.27 4.50 13.89
N MET A 147 -5.19 3.18 14.05
CA MET A 147 -3.92 2.45 14.13
C MET A 147 -3.10 2.63 12.84
N ALA A 148 -3.74 2.59 11.67
CA ALA A 148 -3.09 2.79 10.38
C ALA A 148 -2.51 4.20 10.20
N HIS A 149 -3.20 5.25 10.66
CA HIS A 149 -2.67 6.63 10.66
C HIS A 149 -1.35 6.73 11.45
N GLN A 150 -1.24 6.03 12.57
CA GLN A 150 0.02 5.99 13.34
C GLN A 150 1.17 5.37 12.54
N MET A 151 0.89 4.27 11.85
CA MET A 151 1.90 3.55 11.06
C MET A 151 2.30 4.35 9.80
N LEU A 152 1.33 5.02 9.17
CA LEU A 152 1.54 5.73 7.90
C LEU A 152 2.36 7.01 8.08
N HIS A 153 2.03 7.83 9.09
CA HIS A 153 2.63 9.16 9.24
C HIS A 153 2.93 9.57 10.68
N GLY A 154 2.62 8.74 11.70
CA GLY A 154 2.95 9.03 13.10
C GLY A 154 1.97 9.97 13.82
N GLY A 155 0.90 10.42 13.16
CA GLY A 155 -0.19 11.18 13.79
C GLY A 155 0.03 12.68 14.03
N GLY A 156 1.12 13.27 13.53
CA GLY A 156 1.34 14.72 13.54
C GLY A 156 2.63 15.16 14.24
N SER A 157 2.96 16.43 14.05
CA SER A 157 4.18 17.07 14.57
C SER A 157 4.31 17.02 16.09
N LYS A 158 3.18 17.00 16.79
CA LYS A 158 3.07 16.90 18.26
C LYS A 158 2.87 15.47 18.78
N ALA A 159 2.80 14.49 17.88
CA ALA A 159 2.64 13.08 18.20
C ALA A 159 3.94 12.32 17.85
N ASN A 160 3.86 11.29 17.02
CA ASN A 160 4.99 10.42 16.69
C ASN A 160 5.61 10.70 15.31
N SER A 161 5.17 11.72 14.54
CA SER A 161 5.78 12.01 13.22
C SER A 161 7.26 12.37 13.32
N GLY A 162 7.68 13.01 14.42
CA GLY A 162 9.09 13.28 14.72
C GLY A 162 9.87 12.07 15.24
N ASN A 163 9.17 11.00 15.62
CA ASN A 163 9.72 9.73 16.10
C ASN A 163 9.94 8.74 14.95
N ARG A 164 10.35 9.27 13.78
CA ARG A 164 10.52 8.55 12.51
C ARG A 164 11.74 9.10 11.76
N TRP A 165 12.20 8.33 10.79
CA TRP A 165 13.12 8.77 9.75
C TRP A 165 12.65 8.20 8.41
N PHE A 166 11.83 8.96 7.68
CA PHE A 166 11.10 8.45 6.50
C PHE A 166 12.00 8.08 5.31
N ASP A 167 13.26 8.48 5.32
CA ASP A 167 14.24 8.01 4.34
C ASP A 167 14.70 6.56 4.58
N LYS A 168 14.52 6.02 5.79
CA LYS A 168 14.98 4.67 6.14
C LYS A 168 14.03 3.63 5.56
N THR A 169 14.62 2.63 4.89
CA THR A 169 13.86 1.57 4.21
C THR A 169 12.89 0.84 5.12
N ILE A 170 13.31 0.41 6.32
CA ILE A 170 12.44 -0.28 7.29
C ILE A 170 12.42 0.49 8.61
N GLN A 171 11.21 0.80 9.05
CA GLN A 171 10.92 1.34 10.37
C GLN A 171 9.87 0.45 11.03
N LEU A 172 10.25 -0.30 12.07
CA LEU A 172 9.31 -1.07 12.89
C LEU A 172 8.75 -0.12 13.95
N VAL A 173 7.44 -0.18 14.20
CA VAL A 173 6.76 0.70 15.16
C VAL A 173 6.12 -0.16 16.23
N ILE A 174 6.40 0.15 17.49
CA ILE A 174 5.79 -0.48 18.66
C ILE A 174 5.33 0.64 19.59
N SER A 175 4.02 0.77 19.74
CA SER A 175 3.37 1.74 20.62
C SER A 175 3.12 1.12 21.99
N SER A 176 3.18 1.93 23.05
CA SER A 176 3.04 1.44 24.42
C SER A 176 1.65 0.88 24.78
N ASP A 177 0.63 1.14 23.97
CA ASP A 177 -0.72 0.56 24.03
C ASP A 177 -0.84 -0.78 23.27
N GLY A 178 0.28 -1.34 22.81
CA GLY A 178 0.33 -2.62 22.11
C GLY A 178 0.09 -2.56 20.60
N VAL A 179 -0.22 -1.38 20.05
CA VAL A 179 -0.32 -1.19 18.60
C VAL A 179 1.07 -1.33 17.97
N CYS A 180 1.21 -2.22 16.99
CA CYS A 180 2.47 -2.43 16.28
C CYS A 180 2.27 -2.53 14.77
N GLY A 181 3.35 -2.27 14.03
CA GLY A 181 3.34 -2.32 12.57
C GLY A 181 4.68 -1.86 12.00
N LEU A 182 4.64 -1.39 10.76
CA LEU A 182 5.82 -0.89 10.07
C LEU A 182 5.48 0.26 9.12
N CYS A 183 6.47 1.10 8.88
CA CYS A 183 6.53 2.06 7.79
C CYS A 183 7.76 1.72 6.95
N TYR A 184 7.64 1.70 5.62
CA TYR A 184 8.77 1.37 4.75
C TYR A 184 8.90 2.34 3.57
N GLU A 185 10.14 2.58 3.16
CA GLU A 185 10.46 3.44 2.01
C GLU A 185 10.39 2.62 0.71
N HIS A 186 9.56 3.06 -0.23
CA HIS A 186 9.09 2.26 -1.35
C HIS A 186 10.10 2.15 -2.51
N SER A 187 11.12 3.01 -2.57
CA SER A 187 12.14 2.94 -3.63
C SER A 187 12.97 1.66 -3.54
N ALA A 188 13.13 1.09 -2.34
CA ALA A 188 13.95 -0.10 -2.12
C ALA A 188 13.31 -1.41 -2.60
N ALA A 189 12.02 -1.59 -2.35
CA ALA A 189 11.30 -2.86 -2.57
C ALA A 189 9.78 -2.67 -2.72
N GLU A 190 9.12 -3.73 -3.21
CA GLU A 190 7.65 -3.85 -3.22
C GLU A 190 7.13 -4.50 -1.94
N GLY A 191 5.83 -4.32 -1.67
CA GLY A 191 5.16 -4.86 -0.48
C GLY A 191 5.39 -6.36 -0.25
N MET A 192 5.44 -7.19 -1.30
CA MET A 192 5.66 -8.64 -1.14
C MET A 192 6.98 -9.01 -0.44
N ALA A 193 8.05 -8.23 -0.59
CA ALA A 193 9.30 -8.50 0.12
C ALA A 193 9.18 -8.14 1.60
N VAL A 194 8.48 -7.04 1.90
CA VAL A 194 8.24 -6.52 3.25
C VAL A 194 7.28 -7.43 4.03
N ILE A 195 6.20 -7.90 3.39
CA ILE A 195 5.24 -8.83 3.98
C ILE A 195 5.92 -10.13 4.40
N GLN A 196 6.75 -10.73 3.53
CA GLN A 196 7.46 -11.97 3.87
C GLN A 196 8.42 -11.79 5.04
N LEU A 197 9.08 -10.63 5.13
CA LEU A 197 9.90 -10.29 6.30
C LEU A 197 9.03 -10.19 7.56
N MET A 198 7.93 -9.44 7.52
CA MET A 198 7.00 -9.25 8.64
C MET A 198 6.40 -10.59 9.12
N GLU A 199 5.90 -11.42 8.22
CA GLU A 199 5.30 -12.70 8.56
C GLU A 199 6.32 -13.66 9.19
N LYS A 200 7.56 -13.64 8.69
CA LYS A 200 8.64 -14.41 9.29
C LYS A 200 8.96 -13.92 10.71
N MET A 201 9.08 -12.59 10.91
CA MET A 201 9.32 -12.01 12.25
C MET A 201 8.19 -12.37 13.23
N LEU A 202 6.93 -12.24 12.79
CA LEU A 202 5.77 -12.60 13.62
C LEU A 202 5.76 -14.09 13.95
N SER A 203 5.97 -14.96 12.95
CA SER A 203 6.02 -16.41 13.17
C SER A 203 7.13 -16.83 14.13
N GLU A 204 8.28 -16.15 14.12
CA GLU A 204 9.38 -16.39 15.05
C GLU A 204 9.02 -15.89 16.46
N ALA A 205 8.44 -14.69 16.58
CA ALA A 205 8.03 -14.09 17.85
C ALA A 205 6.90 -14.86 18.55
N THR A 206 5.95 -15.42 17.79
CA THR A 206 4.83 -16.20 18.33
C THR A 206 5.11 -17.69 18.41
N ASN A 207 6.35 -18.13 18.17
CA ASN A 207 6.71 -19.54 18.29
C ASN A 207 6.53 -19.99 19.75
N PRO A 208 5.72 -21.03 20.04
CA PRO A 208 5.46 -21.47 21.42
C PRO A 208 6.72 -21.80 22.22
N ALA A 209 7.80 -22.26 21.57
CA ALA A 209 9.08 -22.53 22.23
C ALA A 209 9.80 -21.24 22.68
N VAL A 210 9.58 -20.12 21.98
CA VAL A 210 10.07 -18.79 22.36
C VAL A 210 9.14 -18.18 23.40
N ALA A 211 7.82 -18.28 23.20
CA ALA A 211 6.80 -17.78 24.12
C ALA A 211 6.90 -18.39 25.53
N ALA A 212 7.13 -19.71 25.62
CA ALA A 212 7.31 -20.41 26.90
C ALA A 212 8.58 -19.99 27.66
N VAL A 213 9.59 -19.47 26.96
CA VAL A 213 10.83 -18.95 27.56
C VAL A 213 10.65 -17.49 28.02
N THR A 214 9.78 -16.72 27.35
CA THR A 214 9.45 -15.32 27.71
C THR A 214 8.42 -15.18 28.83
N GLU A 215 7.54 -16.16 29.05
CA GLU A 215 6.50 -16.13 30.10
C GLU A 215 6.99 -16.51 31.51
N ALA A 216 8.20 -17.04 31.65
CA ALA A 216 8.81 -17.22 32.97
C ALA A 216 9.07 -15.83 33.60
N PRO A 217 8.78 -15.60 34.89
CA PRO A 217 9.06 -14.32 35.54
C PRO A 217 10.56 -14.07 35.55
N ARG A 218 11.04 -13.35 34.54
CA ARG A 218 12.40 -12.83 34.48
C ARG A 218 12.42 -11.57 35.33
N SER A 219 13.21 -11.59 36.41
CA SER A 219 13.66 -10.34 37.02
C SER A 219 14.23 -9.45 35.91
N PRO A 220 13.94 -8.13 35.87
CA PRO A 220 14.56 -7.26 34.88
C PRO A 220 16.06 -7.51 34.96
N PRO A 221 16.72 -7.90 33.86
CA PRO A 221 18.10 -8.31 33.93
C PRO A 221 18.90 -7.18 34.56
N ALA A 222 19.58 -7.46 35.67
CA ALA A 222 20.63 -6.60 36.24
C ALA A 222 21.88 -6.55 35.33
N VAL A 223 21.70 -6.88 34.05
CA VAL A 223 22.72 -6.79 33.02
C VAL A 223 22.82 -5.32 32.67
N VAL A 224 23.86 -4.69 33.18
CA VAL A 224 24.33 -3.39 32.69
C VAL A 224 24.39 -3.48 31.17
N ALA A 225 23.60 -2.66 30.47
CA ALA A 225 23.60 -2.58 29.02
C ALA A 225 25.05 -2.30 28.56
N ASN A 226 25.72 -3.31 28.01
CA ASN A 226 27.13 -3.25 27.63
C ASN A 226 27.29 -3.68 26.16
N PRO A 227 27.73 -2.79 25.25
CA PRO A 227 27.78 -1.34 25.45
C PRO A 227 26.37 -0.75 25.66
N PRO A 228 26.24 0.38 26.38
CA PRO A 228 24.96 1.04 26.56
C PRO A 228 24.49 1.67 25.24
N PRO A 229 23.17 1.88 25.05
CA PRO A 229 22.65 2.66 23.93
C PRO A 229 23.31 4.03 23.86
N ARG A 230 23.73 4.44 22.66
CA ARG A 230 24.38 5.73 22.46
C ARG A 230 23.40 6.74 21.85
N LEU A 231 23.01 7.74 22.62
CA LEU A 231 22.21 8.86 22.14
C LEU A 231 22.93 9.60 21.01
N LEU A 232 22.20 9.90 19.93
CA LEU A 232 22.67 10.71 18.80
C LEU A 232 22.46 12.20 19.10
N GLY A 233 23.55 12.95 19.09
CA GLY A 233 23.54 14.39 19.35
C GLY A 233 23.13 15.21 18.13
N TRP A 234 22.49 16.35 18.37
CA TRP A 234 22.06 17.29 17.33
C TRP A 234 22.34 18.74 17.75
N ASN A 235 23.12 19.45 16.94
CA ASN A 235 23.32 20.88 17.02
C ASN A 235 22.26 21.59 16.16
N VAL A 236 21.34 22.28 16.82
CA VAL A 236 20.19 22.92 16.20
C VAL A 236 20.35 24.43 16.27
N ASP A 237 20.62 25.05 15.12
CA ASP A 237 20.71 26.50 14.98
C ASP A 237 19.36 27.11 14.56
N SER A 238 19.34 28.41 14.24
CA SER A 238 18.13 29.10 13.80
C SER A 238 17.59 28.60 12.46
N VAL A 239 18.47 28.16 11.56
CA VAL A 239 18.09 27.67 10.22
C VAL A 239 17.40 26.32 10.34
N THR A 240 17.99 25.41 11.12
CA THR A 240 17.41 24.09 11.39
C THR A 240 16.08 24.22 12.14
N ARG A 241 15.98 25.17 13.09
CA ARG A 241 14.69 25.49 13.75
C ARG A 241 13.62 25.96 12.77
N ALA A 242 13.98 26.79 11.78
CA ALA A 242 13.02 27.24 10.76
C ALA A 242 12.52 26.07 9.89
N HIS A 243 13.42 25.18 9.45
CA HIS A 243 13.03 23.97 8.72
C HIS A 243 12.16 23.03 9.54
N LEU A 244 12.41 22.89 10.85
CA LEU A 244 11.55 22.09 11.74
C LEU A 244 10.15 22.68 11.86
N GLN A 245 10.02 24.01 11.91
CA GLN A 245 8.71 24.68 11.93
C GLN A 245 7.96 24.51 10.61
N GLU A 246 8.67 24.59 9.48
CA GLU A 246 8.11 24.29 8.16
C GLU A 246 7.65 22.84 8.06
N ALA A 247 8.49 21.89 8.49
CA ALA A 247 8.19 20.47 8.49
C ALA A 247 6.96 20.14 9.34
N ALA A 248 6.87 20.72 10.54
CA ALA A 248 5.72 20.56 11.44
C ALA A 248 4.41 21.03 10.78
N LYS A 249 4.41 22.23 10.17
CA LYS A 249 3.22 22.74 9.46
C LYS A 249 2.86 21.88 8.25
N ALA A 250 3.86 21.46 7.48
CA ALA A 250 3.64 20.67 6.27
C ALA A 250 3.06 19.29 6.60
N VAL A 251 3.64 18.58 7.58
CA VAL A 251 3.14 17.24 7.96
C VAL A 251 1.74 17.31 8.56
N ASP A 252 1.46 18.30 9.41
CA ASP A 252 0.12 18.46 10.00
C ASP A 252 -0.90 18.74 8.89
N SER A 253 -0.59 19.62 7.93
CA SER A 253 -1.46 19.89 6.78
C SER A 253 -1.69 18.68 5.88
N MET A 254 -0.67 17.84 5.66
CA MET A 254 -0.83 16.61 4.86
C MET A 254 -1.71 15.57 5.57
N ILE A 255 -1.61 15.49 6.90
CA ILE A 255 -2.43 14.58 7.71
C ILE A 255 -3.89 15.06 7.72
N ASP A 256 -4.11 16.36 7.92
CA ASP A 256 -5.45 16.96 7.92
C ASP A 256 -6.16 16.80 6.57
N ASP A 257 -5.41 16.77 5.46
CA ASP A 257 -5.95 16.58 4.11
C ASP A 257 -6.22 15.11 3.75
N LEU A 258 -5.60 14.14 4.43
CA LEU A 258 -5.75 12.72 4.10
C LEU A 258 -7.08 12.14 4.65
N ASP A 259 -8.00 11.74 3.77
CA ASP A 259 -9.20 10.97 4.13
C ASP A 259 -8.89 9.47 4.01
N PHE A 260 -8.65 8.77 5.13
CA PHE A 260 -8.26 7.35 5.14
C PHE A 260 -9.28 6.48 5.91
N TYR A 261 -9.54 5.28 5.40
CA TYR A 261 -10.44 4.32 6.03
C TYR A 261 -10.00 2.88 5.83
N VAL A 262 -9.83 2.14 6.93
CA VAL A 262 -9.67 0.68 6.90
C VAL A 262 -11.06 0.04 6.96
N TYR A 263 -11.47 -0.53 5.85
CA TYR A 263 -12.77 -1.14 5.67
C TYR A 263 -12.66 -2.67 5.62
N ARG A 264 -13.30 -3.37 6.56
CA ARG A 264 -13.44 -4.83 6.52
C ARG A 264 -14.78 -5.25 5.97
N PHE A 265 -14.75 -5.86 4.78
CA PHE A 265 -15.88 -6.55 4.20
C PHE A 265 -15.94 -7.99 4.75
N THR A 266 -17.00 -8.33 5.47
CA THR A 266 -17.09 -9.58 6.26
C THR A 266 -18.19 -10.53 5.77
N GLU A 267 -18.83 -10.24 4.64
CA GLU A 267 -19.95 -11.07 4.17
C GLU A 267 -19.50 -12.29 3.35
N TYR A 268 -18.33 -12.21 2.72
CA TYR A 268 -17.64 -13.29 2.04
C TYR A 268 -16.19 -12.89 1.74
N GLY A 269 -15.38 -13.88 1.33
CA GLY A 269 -14.00 -13.66 0.89
C GLY A 269 -13.64 -14.52 -0.33
N LYS A 270 -12.38 -14.89 -0.43
CA LYS A 270 -11.82 -15.61 -1.59
C LYS A 270 -12.50 -16.97 -1.83
N GLU A 271 -13.04 -17.63 -0.81
CA GLU A 271 -13.69 -18.94 -0.99
C GLU A 271 -14.98 -18.83 -1.79
N PHE A 272 -15.78 -17.78 -1.58
CA PHE A 272 -16.93 -17.50 -2.43
C PHE A 272 -16.50 -17.19 -3.87
N MET A 273 -15.52 -16.29 -4.05
CA MET A 273 -15.05 -15.90 -5.39
C MET A 273 -14.53 -17.10 -6.19
N LYS A 274 -13.77 -17.99 -5.55
CA LYS A 274 -13.33 -19.27 -6.15
C LYS A 274 -14.50 -20.18 -6.51
N SER A 275 -15.56 -20.23 -5.69
CA SER A 275 -16.77 -21.01 -6.00
C SER A 275 -17.47 -20.51 -7.27
N CYS A 276 -17.36 -19.22 -7.57
CA CYS A 276 -17.81 -18.60 -8.83
C CYS A 276 -16.85 -18.86 -10.02
N LYS A 277 -15.81 -19.68 -9.84
CA LYS A 277 -14.77 -19.99 -10.84
C LYS A 277 -14.04 -18.76 -11.39
N CYS A 278 -13.76 -17.79 -10.54
CA CYS A 278 -13.01 -16.59 -10.89
C CYS A 278 -11.82 -16.35 -9.95
N SER A 279 -10.79 -15.65 -10.45
CA SER A 279 -9.68 -15.19 -9.60
C SER A 279 -10.22 -14.19 -8.58
N PRO A 280 -9.94 -14.37 -7.27
CA PRO A 280 -10.32 -13.40 -6.24
C PRO A 280 -9.81 -11.98 -6.54
N ASP A 281 -8.63 -11.88 -7.13
CA ASP A 281 -8.02 -10.61 -7.51
C ASP A 281 -8.80 -9.91 -8.62
N ALA A 282 -9.03 -10.60 -9.75
CA ALA A 282 -9.82 -10.08 -10.85
C ALA A 282 -11.26 -9.72 -10.43
N TYR A 283 -11.85 -10.51 -9.53
CA TYR A 283 -13.15 -10.21 -8.94
C TYR A 283 -13.13 -8.87 -8.20
N ILE A 284 -12.17 -8.66 -7.31
CA ILE A 284 -12.06 -7.42 -6.52
C ILE A 284 -11.77 -6.23 -7.44
N GLN A 285 -10.92 -6.38 -8.45
CA GLN A 285 -10.66 -5.33 -9.45
C GLN A 285 -11.95 -4.90 -10.17
N LEU A 286 -12.79 -5.84 -10.59
CA LEU A 286 -14.09 -5.51 -11.16
C LEU A 286 -15.03 -4.85 -10.15
N ALA A 287 -15.01 -5.27 -8.88
CA ALA A 287 -15.80 -4.61 -7.83
C ALA A 287 -15.38 -3.14 -7.63
N LEU A 288 -14.07 -2.86 -7.68
CA LEU A 288 -13.53 -1.50 -7.62
C LEU A 288 -13.93 -0.67 -8.84
N GLN A 289 -13.91 -1.25 -10.05
CA GLN A 289 -14.41 -0.59 -11.26
C GLN A 289 -15.91 -0.27 -11.15
N LEU A 290 -16.74 -1.22 -10.71
CA LEU A 290 -18.17 -1.02 -10.54
C LEU A 290 -18.46 0.07 -9.50
N ALA A 291 -17.71 0.10 -8.39
CA ALA A 291 -17.83 1.10 -7.34
C ALA A 291 -17.48 2.50 -7.85
N TYR A 292 -16.38 2.64 -8.60
CA TYR A 292 -15.98 3.91 -9.19
C TYR A 292 -17.02 4.41 -10.20
N ILE A 293 -17.44 3.55 -11.13
CA ILE A 293 -18.41 3.92 -12.18
C ILE A 293 -19.77 4.25 -11.56
N ARG A 294 -20.16 3.61 -10.47
CA ARG A 294 -21.38 3.94 -9.70
C ARG A 294 -21.37 5.37 -9.17
N LEU A 295 -20.21 5.88 -8.75
CA LEU A 295 -20.08 7.22 -8.19
C LEU A 295 -19.94 8.28 -9.28
N PHE A 296 -19.17 7.99 -10.32
CA PHE A 296 -18.74 8.99 -11.30
C PHE A 296 -19.43 8.87 -12.66
N GLY A 297 -20.16 7.79 -12.92
CA GLY A 297 -20.83 7.53 -14.19
C GLY A 297 -19.88 7.36 -15.38
N LYS A 298 -18.57 7.21 -15.14
CA LYS A 298 -17.50 7.05 -16.15
C LYS A 298 -16.34 6.20 -15.60
N PRO A 299 -15.55 5.51 -16.45
CA PRO A 299 -14.36 4.81 -15.98
C PRO A 299 -13.25 5.82 -15.74
N THR A 300 -12.16 5.36 -15.14
CA THR A 300 -10.94 6.17 -15.00
C THR A 300 -9.70 5.34 -15.25
N ALA A 301 -8.58 5.98 -15.57
CA ALA A 301 -7.30 5.29 -15.62
C ALA A 301 -7.04 4.65 -14.25
N THR A 302 -6.95 3.32 -14.25
CA THR A 302 -6.79 2.52 -13.04
C THR A 302 -5.45 1.81 -13.09
N TYR A 303 -4.64 2.00 -12.05
CA TYR A 303 -3.39 1.29 -11.83
C TYR A 303 -3.61 0.11 -10.90
N GLU A 304 -3.09 -1.05 -11.27
CA GLU A 304 -2.86 -2.19 -10.40
C GLU A 304 -1.41 -2.65 -10.55
N SER A 305 -0.75 -2.94 -9.43
CA SER A 305 0.64 -3.39 -9.43
C SER A 305 0.81 -4.82 -9.97
N GLY A 306 1.43 -4.98 -11.15
CA GLY A 306 1.80 -6.27 -11.74
C GLY A 306 3.27 -6.62 -11.50
N SER A 307 3.56 -7.64 -10.71
CA SER A 307 4.94 -8.04 -10.37
C SER A 307 5.74 -8.56 -11.58
N LEU A 308 6.91 -7.96 -11.83
CA LEU A 308 7.89 -8.38 -12.84
C LEU A 308 9.03 -9.24 -12.27
N ARG A 309 8.91 -9.76 -11.04
CA ARG A 309 9.97 -10.50 -10.34
C ARG A 309 10.46 -11.79 -11.03
N ARG A 310 9.84 -12.20 -12.15
CA ARG A 310 10.31 -13.28 -13.04
C ARG A 310 11.55 -12.87 -13.86
N PHE A 311 11.75 -11.58 -14.07
CA PHE A 311 12.88 -11.01 -14.79
C PHE A 311 13.96 -10.55 -13.83
N ASP A 312 15.21 -10.54 -14.30
CA ASP A 312 16.30 -10.00 -13.48
C ASP A 312 16.04 -8.52 -13.17
N HIS A 313 16.26 -8.16 -11.91
CA HIS A 313 16.00 -6.83 -11.35
C HIS A 313 14.53 -6.36 -11.46
N GLY A 314 13.61 -7.25 -11.84
CA GLY A 314 12.20 -6.95 -12.00
C GLY A 314 11.55 -6.36 -10.75
N ARG A 315 10.81 -5.27 -10.96
CA ARG A 315 9.96 -4.59 -9.98
C ARG A 315 8.49 -4.83 -10.31
N VAL A 316 7.84 -3.85 -10.92
CA VAL A 316 6.41 -3.86 -11.24
C VAL A 316 6.18 -3.25 -12.62
N ASP A 317 5.07 -3.61 -13.23
CA ASP A 317 4.42 -2.94 -14.36
C ASP A 317 2.97 -2.61 -14.00
N ALA A 318 2.27 -1.82 -14.81
CA ALA A 318 0.90 -1.39 -14.52
C ALA A 318 -0.15 -2.28 -15.21
N ILE A 319 -0.91 -3.05 -14.42
CA ILE A 319 -2.11 -3.74 -14.89
C ILE A 319 -3.22 -2.69 -14.97
N ARG A 320 -3.75 -2.45 -16.17
CA ARG A 320 -4.79 -1.44 -16.40
C ARG A 320 -6.18 -2.03 -16.20
N GLY A 321 -6.77 -1.82 -15.03
CA GLY A 321 -8.07 -2.42 -14.64
C GLY A 321 -9.29 -1.89 -15.40
N ALA A 322 -9.20 -0.69 -15.96
CA ALA A 322 -10.30 -0.04 -16.69
C ALA A 322 -10.34 -0.47 -18.17
N SER A 323 -10.76 -1.70 -18.43
CA SER A 323 -10.96 -2.25 -19.77
C SER A 323 -12.35 -1.91 -20.36
N CYS A 324 -12.49 -2.04 -21.68
CA CYS A 324 -13.79 -1.91 -22.35
C CYS A 324 -14.81 -2.92 -21.80
N GLU A 325 -14.36 -4.15 -21.53
CA GLU A 325 -15.16 -5.24 -21.00
C GLU A 325 -15.63 -4.93 -19.56
N ALA A 326 -14.75 -4.40 -18.71
CA ALA A 326 -15.11 -3.94 -17.37
C ALA A 326 -16.14 -2.80 -17.42
N TRP A 327 -15.96 -1.84 -18.32
CA TRP A 327 -16.89 -0.73 -18.53
C TRP A 327 -18.27 -1.21 -19.00
N GLN A 328 -18.33 -2.08 -20.01
CA GLN A 328 -19.58 -2.63 -20.54
C GLN A 328 -20.34 -3.43 -19.46
N TRP A 329 -19.62 -4.28 -18.73
CA TRP A 329 -20.21 -5.04 -17.63
C TRP A 329 -20.73 -4.13 -16.51
N ALA A 330 -19.94 -3.14 -16.07
CA ALA A 330 -20.35 -2.22 -15.02
C ALA A 330 -21.55 -1.36 -15.44
N ALA A 331 -21.57 -0.88 -16.69
CA ALA A 331 -22.72 -0.17 -17.23
C ALA A 331 -23.98 -1.04 -17.23
N ALA A 332 -23.87 -2.32 -17.61
CA ALA A 332 -24.98 -3.28 -17.55
C ALA A 332 -25.47 -3.54 -16.12
N MET A 333 -24.57 -3.63 -15.14
CA MET A 333 -24.90 -3.77 -13.72
C MET A 333 -25.64 -2.55 -13.17
N LEU A 334 -25.34 -1.36 -13.67
CA LEU A 334 -25.89 -0.09 -13.19
C LEU A 334 -27.14 0.38 -13.96
N GLN A 335 -27.60 -0.38 -14.96
CA GLN A 335 -28.89 -0.09 -15.60
C GLN A 335 -30.02 -0.17 -14.56
N GLN A 336 -30.65 0.96 -14.29
CA GLN A 336 -31.82 1.01 -13.41
C GLN A 336 -32.96 0.18 -14.02
N LYS A 337 -33.60 -0.68 -13.20
CA LYS A 337 -34.79 -1.43 -13.61
C LYS A 337 -36.02 -0.55 -13.88
N GLN A 338 -36.00 0.77 -13.62
CA GLN A 338 -36.99 1.72 -14.15
C GLN A 338 -36.64 3.21 -13.97
N GLN A 339 -36.98 3.98 -15.02
CA GLN A 339 -37.15 5.44 -15.17
C GLN A 339 -35.94 6.34 -15.51
N ALA A 340 -35.80 6.55 -16.83
CA ALA A 340 -35.55 7.82 -17.52
C ALA A 340 -34.90 8.96 -16.73
N ALA A 341 -33.60 8.86 -16.46
CA ALA A 341 -32.72 10.02 -16.36
C ALA A 341 -31.31 9.63 -16.84
N SER A 342 -30.99 10.07 -18.05
CA SER A 342 -29.69 10.03 -18.73
C SER A 342 -29.02 8.66 -18.91
N PRO A 343 -29.00 8.09 -20.14
CA PRO A 343 -28.29 6.84 -20.41
C PRO A 343 -26.77 7.00 -20.24
N ILE A 344 -26.14 6.06 -19.52
CA ILE A 344 -24.68 5.90 -19.54
C ILE A 344 -24.30 5.44 -20.95
N ALA A 345 -23.50 6.23 -21.66
CA ALA A 345 -23.05 5.89 -23.00
C ALA A 345 -22.08 4.69 -22.94
N VAL A 346 -22.45 3.58 -23.58
CA VAL A 346 -21.63 2.37 -23.67
C VAL A 346 -21.04 2.27 -25.09
N PRO A 347 -19.72 2.09 -25.27
CA PRO A 347 -19.13 1.82 -26.58
C PRO A 347 -19.55 0.44 -27.11
N PRO A 348 -20.01 0.31 -28.37
CA PRO A 348 -20.21 -0.97 -29.03
C PRO A 348 -18.88 -1.70 -29.24
N LEU A 349 -18.87 -3.04 -29.12
CA LEU A 349 -17.67 -3.86 -29.33
C LEU A 349 -17.42 -4.24 -30.80
N ASP A 350 -18.38 -3.98 -31.70
CA ASP A 350 -18.29 -4.27 -33.14
C ASP A 350 -18.36 -2.98 -33.97
N THR A 351 -17.32 -2.72 -34.76
CA THR A 351 -17.35 -1.72 -35.85
C THR A 351 -17.38 -2.45 -37.19
N THR A 352 -18.56 -2.98 -37.54
CA THR A 352 -18.90 -3.23 -38.94
C THR A 352 -19.88 -2.17 -39.41
N SER A 353 -19.33 -1.19 -40.15
CA SER A 353 -19.88 -0.42 -41.27
C SER A 353 -21.36 0.02 -41.25
N GLY A 354 -21.57 1.31 -41.57
CA GLY A 354 -22.76 1.76 -42.29
C GLY A 354 -23.53 2.85 -41.56
N GLY A 355 -23.56 4.04 -42.16
CA GLY A 355 -24.46 5.09 -41.72
C GLY A 355 -25.90 4.70 -42.00
N ASP A 356 -26.70 4.63 -40.94
CA ASP A 356 -28.14 4.86 -40.97
C ASP A 356 -28.59 5.27 -39.56
N GLU A 357 -29.68 6.03 -39.52
CA GLU A 357 -30.23 6.75 -38.35
C GLU A 357 -30.10 5.99 -37.01
N LYS A 358 -29.48 6.65 -36.02
CA LYS A 358 -29.32 6.14 -34.66
C LYS A 358 -30.67 5.93 -33.97
N LYS A 359 -31.33 4.80 -34.21
CA LYS A 359 -32.31 4.25 -33.27
C LYS A 359 -31.57 3.95 -31.96
N VAL A 360 -31.89 4.69 -30.90
CA VAL A 360 -31.41 4.40 -29.55
C VAL A 360 -32.15 3.15 -29.09
N THR A 361 -31.58 1.97 -29.35
CA THR A 361 -32.08 0.70 -28.82
C THR A 361 -31.74 0.65 -27.33
N PHE A 362 -32.76 0.75 -26.48
CA PHE A 362 -32.61 0.49 -25.04
C PHE A 362 -32.37 -1.00 -24.85
N VAL A 363 -31.10 -1.42 -24.77
CA VAL A 363 -30.74 -2.79 -24.41
C VAL A 363 -30.87 -2.92 -22.89
N LEU A 364 -31.97 -3.51 -22.41
CA LEU A 364 -32.07 -3.94 -21.01
C LEU A 364 -31.30 -5.27 -20.88
N TYR A 365 -30.28 -5.30 -20.03
CA TYR A 365 -29.56 -6.54 -19.76
C TYR A 365 -30.28 -7.38 -18.71
N ASP A 366 -30.62 -8.61 -19.06
CA ASP A 366 -31.02 -9.61 -18.07
C ASP A 366 -29.81 -10.13 -17.28
N ASP A 367 -30.07 -10.91 -16.23
CA ASP A 367 -29.00 -11.37 -15.35
C ASP A 367 -28.09 -12.42 -16.02
N ASN A 368 -28.54 -13.11 -17.06
CA ASN A 368 -27.68 -14.00 -17.84
C ASN A 368 -26.69 -13.21 -18.70
N GLN A 369 -27.16 -12.16 -19.37
CA GLN A 369 -26.31 -11.25 -20.14
C GLN A 369 -25.30 -10.53 -19.23
N LYS A 370 -25.71 -10.08 -18.04
CA LYS A 370 -24.77 -9.52 -17.05
C LYS A 370 -23.71 -10.53 -16.62
N ARG A 371 -24.06 -11.82 -16.45
CA ARG A 371 -23.10 -12.89 -16.13
C ARG A 371 -22.14 -13.16 -17.29
N GLU A 372 -22.60 -13.08 -18.53
CA GLU A 372 -21.73 -13.23 -19.71
C GLU A 372 -20.74 -12.07 -19.81
N LEU A 373 -21.21 -10.84 -19.65
CA LEU A 373 -20.36 -9.65 -19.57
C LEU A 373 -19.36 -9.73 -18.40
N PHE A 374 -19.81 -10.24 -17.24
CA PHE A 374 -18.92 -10.47 -16.10
C PHE A 374 -17.79 -11.45 -16.45
N ARG A 375 -18.12 -12.58 -17.10
CA ARG A 375 -17.11 -13.56 -17.52
C ARG A 375 -16.12 -12.97 -18.54
N ALA A 376 -16.61 -12.16 -19.47
CA ALA A 376 -15.76 -11.46 -20.44
C ALA A 376 -14.81 -10.47 -19.73
N ALA A 377 -15.31 -9.69 -18.77
CA ALA A 377 -14.53 -8.75 -17.99
C ALA A 377 -13.48 -9.46 -17.10
N ILE A 378 -13.83 -10.56 -16.43
CA ILE A 378 -12.89 -11.38 -15.66
C ILE A 378 -11.79 -11.95 -16.55
N LYS A 379 -12.18 -12.50 -17.73
CA LYS A 379 -11.22 -13.03 -18.69
C LYS A 379 -10.26 -11.93 -19.14
N LYS A 380 -10.77 -10.74 -19.49
CA LYS A 380 -9.94 -9.62 -19.89
C LYS A 380 -8.97 -9.17 -18.79
N GLN A 381 -9.46 -8.99 -17.56
CA GLN A 381 -8.60 -8.63 -16.43
C GLN A 381 -7.49 -9.66 -16.21
N THR A 382 -7.84 -10.95 -16.30
CA THR A 382 -6.88 -12.05 -16.16
C THR A 382 -5.86 -12.04 -17.31
N ASP A 383 -6.31 -11.83 -18.55
CA ASP A 383 -5.44 -11.78 -19.73
C ASP A 383 -4.44 -10.61 -19.60
N VAL A 384 -4.89 -9.41 -19.21
CA VAL A 384 -4.01 -8.24 -19.00
C VAL A 384 -3.01 -8.51 -17.87
N MET A 385 -3.47 -9.04 -16.72
CA MET A 385 -2.60 -9.44 -15.62
C MET A 385 -1.51 -10.43 -16.10
N VAL A 386 -1.88 -11.46 -16.87
CA VAL A 386 -0.93 -12.44 -17.41
C VAL A 386 0.08 -11.79 -18.35
N GLN A 387 -0.35 -10.88 -19.24
CA GLN A 387 0.57 -10.15 -20.12
C GLN A 387 1.57 -9.33 -19.30
N ASN A 388 1.11 -8.57 -18.30
CA ASN A 388 1.97 -7.76 -17.44
C ASN A 388 3.01 -8.60 -16.68
N ILE A 389 2.62 -9.70 -16.02
CA ILE A 389 3.59 -10.52 -15.26
C ILE A 389 4.58 -11.28 -16.17
N LEU A 390 4.27 -11.38 -17.47
CA LEU A 390 5.14 -11.92 -18.51
C LEU A 390 5.95 -10.83 -19.24
N GLY A 391 5.91 -9.57 -18.78
CA GLY A 391 6.70 -8.48 -19.36
C GLY A 391 6.16 -7.97 -20.70
N HIS A 392 4.87 -8.23 -20.99
CA HIS A 392 4.16 -7.72 -22.17
C HIS A 392 3.23 -6.55 -21.84
N GLY A 393 3.37 -5.96 -20.64
CA GLY A 393 2.73 -4.69 -20.29
C GLY A 393 3.29 -3.54 -21.11
N ILE A 394 2.52 -2.46 -21.24
CA ILE A 394 2.88 -1.32 -22.11
C ILE A 394 3.51 -0.16 -21.34
N ASP A 395 3.20 0.00 -20.05
CA ASP A 395 3.50 1.23 -19.31
C ASP A 395 5.01 1.44 -19.14
N ASN A 396 5.74 0.41 -18.69
CA ASN A 396 7.20 0.47 -18.60
C ASN A 396 7.87 0.61 -19.98
N HIS A 397 7.31 0.01 -21.02
CA HIS A 397 7.85 0.10 -22.38
C HIS A 397 7.68 1.53 -22.92
N LEU A 398 6.49 2.13 -22.79
CA LEU A 398 6.24 3.51 -23.18
C LEU A 398 7.10 4.49 -22.37
N LEU A 399 7.27 4.26 -21.07
CA LEU A 399 8.21 5.02 -20.24
C LEU A 399 9.63 4.93 -20.80
N GLY A 400 10.11 3.72 -21.12
CA GLY A 400 11.44 3.50 -21.68
C GLY A 400 11.66 4.26 -22.99
N LEU A 401 10.71 4.19 -23.92
CA LEU A 401 10.77 4.93 -25.19
C LEU A 401 10.86 6.45 -24.96
N ARG A 402 10.06 6.97 -24.01
CA ARG A 402 10.08 8.40 -23.67
C ARG A 402 11.41 8.85 -23.07
N GLU A 403 11.98 8.07 -22.15
CA GLU A 403 13.24 8.42 -21.51
C GLU A 403 14.44 8.26 -22.45
N VAL A 404 14.43 7.27 -23.35
CA VAL A 404 15.47 7.12 -24.39
C VAL A 404 15.49 8.31 -25.33
N ALA A 405 14.33 8.81 -25.79
CA ALA A 405 14.26 10.01 -26.64
C ALA A 405 14.92 11.22 -25.94
N LYS A 406 14.66 11.40 -24.64
CA LYS A 406 15.29 12.46 -23.84
C LYS A 406 16.80 12.25 -23.68
N GLU A 407 17.25 11.03 -23.42
CA GLU A 407 18.66 10.68 -23.26
C GLU A 407 19.46 10.96 -24.54
N LEU A 408 18.87 10.67 -25.70
CA LEU A 408 19.47 10.94 -27.02
C LEU A 408 19.39 12.42 -27.43
N GLY A 409 18.70 13.26 -26.66
CA GLY A 409 18.47 14.67 -27.00
C GLY A 409 17.53 14.87 -28.19
N GLU A 410 16.74 13.86 -28.53
CA GLU A 410 15.75 13.94 -29.59
C GLU A 410 14.48 14.69 -29.12
N PRO A 411 13.72 15.30 -30.05
CA PRO A 411 12.40 15.81 -29.72
C PRO A 411 11.52 14.70 -29.13
N VAL A 412 10.86 14.99 -28.01
CA VAL A 412 9.92 14.04 -27.41
C VAL A 412 8.81 13.71 -28.43
N PRO A 413 8.59 12.41 -28.76
CA PRO A 413 7.56 12.03 -29.72
C PRO A 413 6.16 12.54 -29.34
N GLU A 414 5.37 12.91 -30.34
CA GLU A 414 4.02 13.51 -30.19
C GLU A 414 3.10 12.68 -29.28
N LEU A 415 3.23 11.35 -29.34
CA LEU A 415 2.52 10.40 -28.46
C LEU A 415 2.62 10.78 -26.98
N PHE A 416 3.79 11.24 -26.51
CA PHE A 416 4.01 11.54 -25.09
C PHE A 416 3.58 12.95 -24.68
N THR A 417 3.28 13.80 -25.66
CA THR A 417 2.68 15.13 -25.45
C THR A 417 1.18 15.14 -25.69
N ASP A 418 0.62 14.07 -26.26
CA ASP A 418 -0.80 13.92 -26.52
C ASP A 418 -1.61 13.88 -25.22
N GLU A 419 -2.79 14.49 -25.26
CA GLU A 419 -3.71 14.55 -24.13
C GLU A 419 -4.14 13.14 -23.67
N SER A 420 -4.25 12.17 -24.59
CA SER A 420 -4.59 10.79 -24.24
C SER A 420 -3.51 10.13 -23.40
N TYR A 421 -2.22 10.41 -23.64
CA TYR A 421 -1.14 9.88 -22.80
C TYR A 421 -1.15 10.54 -21.42
N ARG A 422 -1.47 11.83 -21.34
CA ARG A 422 -1.65 12.54 -20.06
C ARG A 422 -2.79 11.92 -19.24
N VAL A 423 -3.96 11.71 -19.85
CA VAL A 423 -5.13 11.07 -19.22
C VAL A 423 -4.84 9.62 -18.84
N ALA A 424 -4.14 8.86 -19.69
CA ALA A 424 -3.81 7.46 -19.43
C ALA A 424 -2.85 7.27 -18.25
N ASN A 425 -2.03 8.28 -17.91
CA ASN A 425 -1.10 8.26 -16.77
C ASN A 425 -1.63 9.02 -15.54
N HIS A 426 -2.85 9.56 -15.61
CA HIS A 426 -3.53 10.18 -14.47
C HIS A 426 -4.36 9.12 -13.73
N PHE A 427 -3.71 8.31 -12.89
CA PHE A 427 -4.34 7.19 -12.21
C PHE A 427 -5.25 7.64 -11.04
N ALA A 428 -6.48 8.05 -11.35
CA ALA A 428 -7.45 8.45 -10.32
C ALA A 428 -7.93 7.27 -9.46
N LEU A 429 -7.61 6.03 -9.83
CA LEU A 429 -7.75 4.86 -8.97
C LEU A 429 -6.44 4.06 -8.99
N SER A 430 -5.69 4.12 -7.89
CA SER A 430 -4.43 3.37 -7.71
C SER A 430 -4.63 2.24 -6.71
N THR A 431 -4.34 1.02 -7.13
CA THR A 431 -4.71 -0.19 -6.40
C THR A 431 -3.56 -1.19 -6.29
N SER A 432 -3.65 -2.08 -5.30
CA SER A 432 -2.73 -3.20 -5.17
C SER A 432 -3.27 -4.28 -4.24
N GLN A 433 -3.13 -5.53 -4.66
CA GLN A 433 -3.32 -6.66 -3.76
C GLN A 433 -2.13 -6.79 -2.79
N VAL A 434 -2.43 -6.93 -1.50
CA VAL A 434 -1.46 -7.11 -0.41
C VAL A 434 -1.84 -8.36 0.37
N PRO A 435 -1.60 -9.57 -0.19
CA PRO A 435 -2.03 -10.80 0.45
C PRO A 435 -1.12 -11.11 1.64
N THR A 436 -1.71 -11.27 2.82
CA THR A 436 -1.02 -11.72 4.03
C THR A 436 -1.67 -13.00 4.57
N THR A 437 -0.88 -13.86 5.21
CA THR A 437 -1.32 -15.03 5.97
C THR A 437 -1.79 -14.64 7.37
N THR A 438 -1.15 -13.65 7.99
CA THR A 438 -1.54 -13.02 9.27
C THR A 438 -2.72 -12.06 9.08
N ASP A 439 -3.33 -11.53 10.14
CA ASP A 439 -4.41 -10.53 10.00
C ASP A 439 -3.90 -9.09 9.72
N SER A 440 -2.62 -8.96 9.34
CA SER A 440 -2.00 -7.68 9.00
C SER A 440 -2.51 -7.13 7.67
N PHE A 441 -2.47 -5.80 7.52
CA PHE A 441 -2.83 -5.09 6.30
C PHE A 441 -1.84 -3.95 6.02
N MET A 442 -1.90 -3.39 4.81
CA MET A 442 -1.03 -2.31 4.35
C MET A 442 -1.85 -1.33 3.54
N GLY A 443 -1.63 -0.03 3.68
CA GLY A 443 -2.33 1.02 2.96
C GLY A 443 -1.43 2.20 2.62
N TYR A 444 -1.91 3.06 1.72
CA TYR A 444 -1.20 4.24 1.20
C TYR A 444 -2.20 5.31 0.74
N GLY A 445 -1.71 6.53 0.54
CA GLY A 445 -2.49 7.64 -0.03
C GLY A 445 -2.68 7.55 -1.56
N PRO A 446 -3.55 8.39 -2.15
CA PRO A 446 -3.70 8.49 -3.60
C PRO A 446 -2.42 8.97 -4.31
N VAL A 447 -2.31 8.69 -5.61
CA VAL A 447 -1.18 9.11 -6.46
C VAL A 447 -1.44 10.39 -7.27
N VAL A 448 -2.70 10.86 -7.27
CA VAL A 448 -3.12 12.13 -7.85
C VAL A 448 -4.06 12.86 -6.87
N PRO A 449 -4.13 14.20 -6.88
CA PRO A 449 -4.94 14.96 -5.91
C PRO A 449 -6.43 14.61 -5.92
N ASP A 450 -6.99 14.29 -7.09
CA ASP A 450 -8.41 13.98 -7.34
C ASP A 450 -8.68 12.47 -7.45
N GLY A 451 -7.86 11.65 -6.80
CA GLY A 451 -7.90 10.19 -6.92
C GLY A 451 -8.09 9.43 -5.61
N TYR A 452 -8.08 8.11 -5.75
CA TYR A 452 -8.17 7.15 -4.66
C TYR A 452 -6.94 6.25 -4.58
N GLY A 453 -6.53 5.91 -3.36
CA GLY A 453 -5.71 4.73 -3.07
C GLY A 453 -6.60 3.60 -2.55
N ALA A 454 -6.43 2.39 -3.08
CA ALA A 454 -7.20 1.22 -2.66
C ALA A 454 -6.35 -0.05 -2.65
N SER A 455 -5.74 -0.36 -1.50
CA SER A 455 -5.12 -1.66 -1.29
C SER A 455 -6.13 -2.65 -0.69
N TYR A 456 -5.92 -3.94 -0.95
CA TYR A 456 -6.82 -4.98 -0.46
C TYR A 456 -6.11 -6.29 -0.11
N ASN A 457 -6.62 -6.97 0.90
CA ASN A 457 -6.14 -8.24 1.41
C ASN A 457 -7.29 -9.26 1.49
N PRO A 458 -7.43 -10.13 0.49
CA PRO A 458 -8.49 -11.13 0.47
C PRO A 458 -8.20 -12.30 1.42
N LYS A 459 -9.05 -12.47 2.43
CA LYS A 459 -9.07 -13.61 3.36
C LYS A 459 -10.03 -14.69 2.86
N ALA A 460 -10.17 -15.78 3.63
CA ALA A 460 -11.07 -16.89 3.28
C ALA A 460 -12.52 -16.43 3.13
N ASP A 461 -13.00 -15.69 4.12
CA ASP A 461 -14.39 -15.29 4.36
C ASP A 461 -14.58 -13.77 4.51
N SER A 462 -13.50 -13.00 4.36
CA SER A 462 -13.51 -11.54 4.45
C SER A 462 -12.50 -10.90 3.50
N ILE A 463 -12.55 -9.58 3.37
CA ILE A 463 -11.60 -8.77 2.62
C ILE A 463 -11.30 -7.52 3.45
N VAL A 464 -10.02 -7.23 3.67
CA VAL A 464 -9.60 -5.96 4.27
C VAL A 464 -9.23 -4.99 3.15
N PHE A 465 -9.83 -3.81 3.13
CA PHE A 465 -9.51 -2.71 2.23
C PHE A 465 -8.88 -1.56 3.03
N CYS A 466 -7.80 -0.97 2.53
CA CYS A 466 -7.38 0.35 2.97
C CYS A 466 -7.68 1.33 1.86
N LEU A 467 -8.64 2.22 2.10
CA LEU A 467 -9.14 3.19 1.13
C LEU A 467 -8.67 4.58 1.53
N SER A 468 -8.27 5.38 0.55
CA SER A 468 -7.80 6.74 0.78
C SER A 468 -8.23 7.70 -0.33
N SER A 469 -8.44 8.96 0.02
CA SER A 469 -8.62 10.11 -0.86
C SER A 469 -8.10 11.38 -0.15
N PHE A 470 -8.23 12.55 -0.78
CA PHE A 470 -7.88 13.83 -0.16
C PHE A 470 -9.12 14.69 0.06
N HIS A 471 -9.25 15.31 1.23
CA HIS A 471 -10.36 16.21 1.58
C HIS A 471 -10.36 17.48 0.71
N SER A 472 -9.19 17.90 0.23
CA SER A 472 -9.01 19.02 -0.69
C SER A 472 -9.64 18.79 -2.07
N ALA A 473 -9.91 17.54 -2.44
CA ALA A 473 -10.62 17.20 -3.67
C ALA A 473 -12.12 17.04 -3.42
N GLU A 474 -12.89 18.05 -3.83
CA GLU A 474 -14.36 18.08 -3.72
C GLU A 474 -15.06 16.91 -4.43
N THR A 475 -14.38 16.29 -5.40
CA THR A 475 -14.89 15.17 -6.19
C THR A 475 -14.71 13.82 -5.52
N THR A 476 -13.84 13.70 -4.51
CA THR A 476 -13.55 12.43 -3.85
C THR A 476 -14.09 12.36 -2.43
N SER A 477 -14.40 11.15 -1.99
CA SER A 477 -14.79 10.84 -0.62
C SER A 477 -14.54 9.36 -0.36
N THR A 478 -13.65 9.05 0.59
CA THR A 478 -13.33 7.68 0.97
C THR A 478 -14.57 6.99 1.54
N ALA A 479 -15.36 7.75 2.31
CA ALA A 479 -16.64 7.33 2.86
C ALA A 479 -17.65 6.92 1.77
N ALA A 480 -17.82 7.73 0.72
CA ALA A 480 -18.70 7.40 -0.39
C ALA A 480 -18.19 6.19 -1.20
N PHE A 481 -16.88 6.12 -1.43
CA PHE A 481 -16.24 5.01 -2.14
C PHE A 481 -16.41 3.68 -1.41
N ALA A 482 -16.24 3.66 -0.08
CA ALA A 482 -16.46 2.47 0.75
C ALA A 482 -17.90 1.93 0.64
N ARG A 483 -18.91 2.80 0.68
CA ARG A 483 -20.32 2.39 0.49
C ARG A 483 -20.59 1.87 -0.92
N ALA A 484 -20.04 2.54 -1.93
CA ALA A 484 -20.18 2.11 -3.31
C ALA A 484 -19.53 0.73 -3.52
N LEU A 485 -18.38 0.49 -2.90
CA LEU A 485 -17.65 -0.77 -2.94
C LEU A 485 -18.39 -1.89 -2.21
N GLU A 486 -18.86 -1.66 -0.99
CA GLU A 486 -19.68 -2.64 -0.24
C GLU A 486 -20.88 -3.09 -1.08
N ARG A 487 -21.61 -2.13 -1.64
CA ARG A 487 -22.79 -2.45 -2.44
C ARG A 487 -22.44 -3.12 -3.77
N SER A 488 -21.30 -2.76 -4.38
CA SER A 488 -20.83 -3.42 -5.61
C SER A 488 -20.49 -4.89 -5.35
N LEU A 489 -19.81 -5.20 -4.23
CA LEU A 489 -19.54 -6.57 -3.80
C LEU A 489 -20.85 -7.35 -3.56
N GLN A 490 -21.80 -6.77 -2.83
CA GLN A 490 -23.11 -7.37 -2.58
C GLN A 490 -23.87 -7.66 -3.90
N ASP A 491 -23.96 -6.68 -4.80
CA ASP A 491 -24.67 -6.83 -6.07
C ASP A 491 -24.01 -7.92 -6.97
N MET A 492 -22.68 -7.98 -6.98
CA MET A 492 -21.94 -9.04 -7.67
C MET A 492 -22.20 -10.43 -7.06
N ARG A 493 -22.28 -10.53 -5.73
CA ARG A 493 -22.63 -11.78 -5.05
C ARG A 493 -24.03 -12.25 -5.46
N THR A 494 -25.03 -11.37 -5.41
CA THR A 494 -26.41 -11.68 -5.82
C THR A 494 -26.46 -12.18 -7.26
N LEU A 495 -25.82 -11.47 -8.19
CA LEU A 495 -25.78 -11.86 -9.60
C LEU A 495 -25.25 -13.30 -9.78
N LEU A 496 -24.19 -13.66 -9.05
CA LEU A 496 -23.47 -14.93 -9.25
C LEU A 496 -24.05 -16.09 -8.44
N GLN A 497 -24.77 -15.83 -7.34
CA GLN A 497 -25.45 -16.86 -6.56
C GLN A 497 -26.73 -17.37 -7.23
N GLU A 498 -27.45 -16.51 -7.96
CA GLU A 498 -28.70 -16.86 -8.65
C GLU A 498 -28.49 -17.59 -9.99
N ALA A 499 -27.32 -18.18 -10.23
CA ALA A 499 -27.05 -18.92 -11.46
C ALA A 499 -27.83 -20.24 -11.47
N PRO A 500 -28.68 -20.53 -12.48
CA PRO A 500 -29.27 -21.84 -12.62
C PRO A 500 -28.18 -22.91 -12.79
N PRO A 501 -28.40 -24.15 -12.33
CA PRO A 501 -27.43 -25.22 -12.53
C PRO A 501 -27.15 -25.38 -14.03
N PRO A 502 -25.91 -25.79 -14.41
CA PRO A 502 -25.60 -26.06 -15.81
C PRO A 502 -26.61 -27.07 -16.37
N PRO A 503 -27.06 -26.92 -17.62
CA PRO A 503 -27.97 -27.88 -18.24
C PRO A 503 -27.34 -29.27 -18.17
N THR A 504 -28.08 -30.22 -17.62
CA THR A 504 -27.68 -31.63 -17.58
C THR A 504 -27.36 -32.06 -19.01
N PRO A 505 -26.19 -32.66 -19.29
CA PRO A 505 -25.93 -33.18 -20.63
C PRO A 505 -27.06 -34.15 -20.98
N SER A 506 -27.77 -33.83 -22.07
CA SER A 506 -28.81 -34.69 -22.62
C SER A 506 -28.22 -36.09 -22.84
N PRO A 507 -28.87 -37.17 -22.39
CA PRO A 507 -28.36 -38.51 -22.59
C PRO A 507 -28.19 -38.73 -24.10
N THR A 508 -26.95 -38.97 -24.51
CA THR A 508 -26.63 -39.41 -25.86
C THR A 508 -27.44 -40.67 -26.15
N PRO A 509 -28.15 -40.76 -27.29
CA PRO A 509 -28.86 -41.98 -27.65
C PRO A 509 -27.81 -43.10 -27.78
N SER A 510 -28.02 -44.19 -27.04
CA SER A 510 -27.23 -45.41 -27.19
C SER A 510 -27.50 -45.98 -28.58
N HIS A 511 -26.63 -45.71 -29.54
CA HIS A 511 -26.51 -46.56 -30.71
C HIS A 511 -25.85 -47.87 -30.26
N GLY A 512 -26.68 -48.90 -30.15
CA GLY A 512 -26.18 -50.26 -30.35
C GLY A 512 -25.64 -50.36 -31.77
N ASP A 513 -24.43 -50.88 -31.90
CA ASP A 513 -24.22 -52.11 -32.65
C ASP A 513 -22.83 -52.65 -32.34
N ALA A 514 -22.84 -53.91 -31.89
CA ALA A 514 -21.68 -54.75 -31.79
C ALA A 514 -21.21 -55.10 -33.20
N LEU A 515 -19.91 -54.96 -33.47
CA LEU A 515 -19.22 -55.76 -34.48
C LEU A 515 -17.81 -56.07 -33.97
N ASP A 516 -17.66 -57.32 -33.55
CA ASP A 516 -16.40 -58.05 -33.53
C ASP A 516 -15.66 -57.90 -34.86
N LEU A 517 -14.31 -57.84 -34.80
CA LEU A 517 -13.42 -58.73 -35.57
C LEU A 517 -11.94 -58.43 -35.27
N LYS A 518 -11.32 -59.42 -34.61
CA LYS A 518 -9.89 -59.82 -34.57
C LYS A 518 -8.85 -58.92 -33.95
#